data_AF-A0A653IRR4-F1
#
_entry.id   AF-A0A653IRR4-F1
#
_cell.length_a   1.000
_cell.length_b   1.000
_cell.length_c   1.000
_cell.angle_alpha   90.00
_cell.angle_beta   90.00
_cell.angle_gamma   90.00
#
_symmetry.space_group_name_H-M   'P 1'
#
loop_
_entity.id
_entity.type
_entity.pdbx_description
1 polymer ?
#
loop_
_entity_poly.entity_id
_entity_poly.type
_entity_poly.pdbx_seq_one_letter_code
_entity_poly.pdbx_strand_id
1 'polypeptide(L)'
;MTKKNGAPGEERTRDLSLTKARAEKLRSSQWQQQDCQASLVRSPTELEAMLRPLVDAGVNEFDASTRRFHTPAFRSERAYLGGMDPEGQRPASLAVGGVGLGRDLYGSYAAGGSNGVDNLNEVRRRITAGEFDLIGVGRPSSQWTKKAATGERFLPFKPAAVRNLI
;
A
#
# COMPACT_ATOMS: atom_id res chain seq x y z
N MET A 1 33.95 -25.56 -50.93
CA MET A 1 33.81 -25.01 -49.56
C MET A 1 32.71 -23.97 -49.56
N THR A 2 31.49 -24.36 -49.17
CA THR A 2 30.31 -23.50 -49.11
C THR A 2 30.17 -22.89 -47.72
N LYS A 3 30.01 -21.57 -47.66
CA LYS A 3 29.75 -20.77 -46.45
C LYS A 3 28.39 -21.16 -45.87
N LYS A 4 28.32 -21.47 -44.57
CA LYS A 4 27.06 -21.49 -43.80
C LYS A 4 26.95 -20.18 -43.03
N ASN A 5 26.02 -19.33 -43.47
CA ASN A 5 25.57 -18.15 -42.73
C ASN A 5 24.72 -18.61 -41.54
N GLY A 6 25.09 -18.17 -40.33
CA GLY A 6 24.28 -18.36 -39.12
C GLY A 6 23.02 -17.48 -39.18
N ALA A 7 21.89 -18.06 -38.81
CA ALA A 7 20.59 -17.37 -38.78
C ALA A 7 20.58 -16.25 -37.72
N PRO A 8 19.82 -15.15 -37.94
CA PRO A 8 19.66 -14.09 -36.94
C PRO A 8 18.80 -14.56 -35.78
N GLY A 9 19.12 -14.06 -34.59
CA GLY A 9 18.54 -14.48 -33.31
C GLY A 9 17.01 -14.48 -33.27
N GLU A 10 16.48 -15.58 -32.75
CA GLU A 10 15.12 -15.68 -32.24
C GLU A 10 14.91 -14.60 -31.18
N GLU A 11 14.18 -13.56 -31.57
CA GLU A 11 13.63 -12.59 -30.64
C GLU A 11 12.61 -13.32 -29.78
N ARG A 12 13.01 -13.65 -28.55
CA ARG A 12 12.16 -14.31 -27.55
C ARG A 12 11.02 -13.36 -27.20
N THR A 13 9.91 -13.46 -27.92
CA THR A 13 8.64 -12.84 -27.57
C THR A 13 8.31 -13.31 -26.15
N ARG A 14 8.34 -12.37 -25.20
CA ARG A 14 7.91 -12.66 -23.83
C ARG A 14 6.41 -12.94 -23.90
N ASP A 15 6.02 -14.16 -23.58
CA ASP A 15 4.62 -14.54 -23.41
C ASP A 15 4.05 -13.77 -22.21
N LEU A 16 3.36 -12.67 -22.50
CA LEU A 16 2.73 -11.78 -21.52
C LEU A 16 1.42 -12.37 -20.94
N SER A 17 0.96 -13.54 -21.41
CA SER A 17 -0.28 -14.17 -20.92
C SER A 17 -0.14 -14.67 -19.47
N LEU A 18 1.07 -15.04 -19.05
CA LEU A 18 1.38 -15.44 -17.66
C LEU A 18 1.44 -14.26 -16.67
N THR A 19 1.61 -13.03 -17.17
CA THR A 19 1.75 -11.81 -16.35
C THR A 19 0.43 -11.41 -15.67
N LYS A 20 -0.72 -11.69 -16.31
CA LYS A 20 -2.03 -11.36 -15.72
C LYS A 20 -2.37 -12.15 -14.44
N ALA A 21 -1.69 -13.28 -14.21
CA ALA A 21 -1.89 -14.11 -13.01
C ALA A 21 -0.92 -13.77 -11.85
N ARG A 22 0.10 -12.94 -12.08
CA ARG A 22 1.03 -12.50 -11.03
C ARG A 22 0.68 -11.08 -10.58
N ALA A 23 0.54 -10.90 -9.28
CA ALA A 23 0.47 -9.57 -8.70
C ALA A 23 1.85 -8.92 -8.83
N GLU A 24 2.00 -7.96 -9.74
CA GLU A 24 3.15 -7.07 -9.80
C GLU A 24 2.82 -5.86 -8.93
N LYS A 25 3.28 -5.95 -7.68
CA LYS A 25 3.02 -4.96 -6.65
C LYS A 25 4.12 -3.91 -6.58
N LEU A 26 3.75 -2.64 -6.59
CA LEU A 26 4.65 -1.54 -6.27
C LEU A 26 4.25 -0.88 -4.96
N ARG A 27 5.20 -0.79 -4.03
CA ARG A 27 5.07 0.04 -2.82
C ARG A 27 5.75 1.38 -3.04
N SER A 28 4.99 2.45 -2.89
CA SER A 28 5.47 3.83 -2.99
C SER A 28 5.02 4.62 -1.76
N SER A 29 5.67 5.74 -1.45
CA SER A 29 5.19 6.63 -0.41
C SER A 29 5.16 8.05 -0.94
N GLN A 30 4.03 8.71 -0.71
CA GLN A 30 3.89 10.13 -0.98
C GLN A 30 4.75 10.99 -0.03
N TRP A 31 5.19 10.41 1.09
CA TRP A 31 5.86 11.13 2.18
C TRP A 31 7.32 10.68 2.30
N GLN A 32 8.21 11.61 2.62
CA GLN A 32 9.57 11.28 3.00
C GLN A 32 9.69 11.13 4.51
N GLN A 33 10.52 10.19 4.94
CA GLN A 33 10.75 9.92 6.36
C GLN A 33 11.41 11.13 7.07
N GLN A 34 12.31 11.84 6.40
CA GLN A 34 12.95 13.04 6.92
C GLN A 34 12.09 14.31 6.76
N ASP A 35 11.20 14.33 5.74
CA ASP A 35 10.32 15.45 5.46
C ASP A 35 8.88 14.95 5.21
N CYS A 36 8.08 14.98 6.28
CA CYS A 36 6.66 14.66 6.23
C CYS A 36 5.80 15.78 5.60
N GLN A 37 6.39 16.79 4.95
CA GLN A 37 5.71 17.73 4.06
C GLN A 37 6.11 17.54 2.60
N ALA A 38 7.19 16.80 2.31
CA ALA A 38 7.57 16.44 0.97
C ALA A 38 6.48 15.57 0.32
N SER A 39 6.16 15.91 -0.93
CA SER A 39 5.13 15.26 -1.74
C SER A 39 5.70 15.03 -3.13
N LEU A 40 5.62 13.81 -3.66
CA LEU A 40 6.10 13.47 -5.02
C LEU A 40 5.33 14.22 -6.12
N VAL A 41 4.06 14.50 -5.85
CA VAL A 41 3.08 15.14 -6.74
C VAL A 41 2.11 15.97 -5.91
N ARG A 42 1.43 16.94 -6.52
CA ARG A 42 0.57 17.91 -5.79
C ARG A 42 -0.92 17.67 -5.95
N SER A 43 -1.33 16.79 -6.87
CA SER A 43 -2.73 16.46 -7.11
C SER A 43 -2.93 14.98 -7.45
N PRO A 44 -4.15 14.45 -7.31
CA PRO A 44 -4.52 13.12 -7.79
C PRO A 44 -4.25 12.92 -9.28
N THR A 45 -4.48 13.95 -10.11
CA THR A 45 -4.22 13.90 -11.56
C THR A 45 -2.72 13.74 -11.86
N GLU A 46 -1.85 14.45 -11.15
CA GLU A 46 -0.40 14.27 -11.30
C GLU A 46 0.05 12.88 -10.81
N LEU A 47 -0.58 12.36 -9.76
CA LEU A 47 -0.33 10.99 -9.27
C LEU A 47 -0.72 9.95 -10.33
N GLU A 48 -1.90 10.08 -10.94
CA GLU A 48 -2.33 9.21 -12.03
C GLU A 48 -1.36 9.26 -13.21
N ALA A 49 -0.98 10.46 -13.66
CA ALA A 49 -0.03 10.62 -14.76
C ALA A 49 1.34 9.98 -14.44
N MET A 50 1.80 10.09 -13.19
CA MET A 50 3.04 9.46 -12.74
C MET A 50 2.96 7.92 -12.72
N LEU A 51 1.80 7.36 -12.34
CA LEU A 51 1.63 5.91 -12.20
C LEU A 51 1.23 5.21 -13.49
N ARG A 52 0.60 5.91 -14.45
CA ARG A 52 0.13 5.35 -15.72
C ARG A 52 1.20 4.51 -16.44
N PRO A 53 2.46 4.96 -16.60
CA PRO A 53 3.49 4.15 -17.27
C PRO A 53 3.79 2.82 -16.57
N LEU A 54 3.61 2.75 -15.24
CA LEU A 54 3.80 1.52 -14.46
C LEU A 54 2.63 0.56 -14.64
N VAL A 55 1.40 1.10 -14.71
CA VAL A 55 0.21 0.32 -15.02
C VAL A 55 0.31 -0.28 -16.43
N ASP A 56 0.72 0.52 -17.41
CA ASP A 56 0.92 0.08 -18.79
C ASP A 56 2.03 -1.00 -18.89
N ALA A 57 2.98 -0.99 -17.95
CA ALA A 57 4.03 -2.00 -17.83
C ALA A 57 3.58 -3.29 -17.12
N GLY A 58 2.37 -3.34 -16.54
CA GLY A 58 1.79 -4.53 -15.91
C GLY A 58 1.60 -4.46 -14.39
N VAL A 59 1.95 -3.34 -13.75
CA VAL A 59 1.72 -3.16 -12.30
C VAL A 59 0.22 -3.13 -12.02
N ASN A 60 -0.25 -4.05 -11.19
CA ASN A 60 -1.67 -4.27 -10.91
C ASN A 60 -2.04 -4.15 -9.42
N GLU A 61 -1.07 -3.88 -8.54
CA GLU A 61 -1.30 -3.52 -7.14
C GLU A 61 -0.38 -2.37 -6.71
N PHE A 62 -0.95 -1.31 -6.11
CA PHE A 62 -0.20 -0.22 -5.51
C PHE A 62 -0.41 -0.15 -4.01
N ASP A 63 0.69 -0.28 -3.27
CA ASP A 63 0.75 0.05 -1.85
C ASP A 63 1.22 1.49 -1.71
N ALA A 64 0.26 2.42 -1.69
CA ALA A 64 0.53 3.80 -1.35
C ALA A 64 0.66 3.85 0.17
N SER A 65 1.88 3.98 0.66
CA SER A 65 2.15 4.00 2.08
C SER A 65 1.95 5.39 2.67
N THR A 66 1.03 5.50 3.63
CA THR A 66 0.85 6.68 4.48
C THR A 66 1.21 6.42 5.94
N ARG A 67 1.53 7.49 6.66
CA ARG A 67 1.80 7.43 8.11
C ARG A 67 0.54 7.05 8.90
N ARG A 68 -0.62 7.51 8.45
CA ARG A 68 -1.94 7.18 8.99
C ARG A 68 -2.92 7.02 7.84
N PHE A 69 -3.64 5.91 7.81
CA PHE A 69 -4.58 5.61 6.72
C PHE A 69 -5.71 6.64 6.58
N HIS A 70 -6.03 7.38 7.65
CA HIS A 70 -7.11 8.37 7.67
C HIS A 70 -6.67 9.78 7.28
N THR A 71 -5.36 10.01 7.12
CA THR A 71 -4.82 11.29 6.69
C THR A 71 -4.89 11.37 5.16
N PRO A 72 -5.61 12.35 4.58
CA PRO A 72 -5.66 12.53 3.13
C PRO A 72 -4.26 12.73 2.54
N ALA A 73 -4.02 12.14 1.37
CA ALA A 73 -2.80 12.40 0.60
C ALA A 73 -2.81 13.81 -0.02
N PHE A 74 -3.99 14.35 -0.33
CA PHE A 74 -4.19 15.66 -0.95
C PHE A 74 -5.18 16.50 -0.12
N ARG A 75 -4.92 17.82 0.00
CA ARG A 75 -5.74 18.72 0.85
C ARG A 75 -7.19 18.86 0.38
N SER A 76 -7.43 18.79 -0.92
CA SER A 76 -8.74 19.00 -1.54
C SER A 76 -9.55 17.70 -1.73
N GLU A 77 -8.92 16.53 -1.61
CA GLU A 77 -9.54 15.27 -2.01
C GLU A 77 -9.20 14.13 -1.05
N ARG A 78 -10.21 13.34 -0.71
CA ARG A 78 -10.06 12.09 0.06
C ARG A 78 -9.56 10.94 -0.81
N ALA A 79 -9.25 11.19 -2.08
CA ALA A 79 -8.77 10.18 -2.99
C ALA A 79 -7.38 9.70 -2.56
N TYR A 80 -7.35 8.48 -2.02
CA TYR A 80 -6.25 7.58 -2.31
C TYR A 80 -6.36 7.13 -3.77
N LEU A 81 -5.38 6.40 -4.27
CA LEU A 81 -5.30 5.83 -5.63
C LEU A 81 -6.59 5.21 -6.21
N GLY A 82 -7.63 4.95 -5.41
CA GLY A 82 -8.99 4.64 -5.86
C GLY A 82 -9.65 5.68 -6.77
N GLY A 83 -9.04 6.85 -6.98
CA GLY A 83 -9.44 7.82 -8.00
C GLY A 83 -9.07 7.45 -9.44
N MET A 84 -8.17 6.49 -9.67
CA MET A 84 -7.90 5.99 -11.02
C MET A 84 -9.10 5.13 -11.45
N ASP A 85 -9.84 5.60 -12.44
CA ASP A 85 -10.89 4.88 -13.18
C ASP A 85 -12.05 4.22 -12.38
N PRO A 86 -13.25 4.83 -12.36
CA PRO A 86 -14.46 4.20 -11.82
C PRO A 86 -15.03 3.06 -12.69
N GLU A 87 -14.56 2.87 -13.93
CA GLU A 87 -15.08 1.89 -14.89
C GLU A 87 -14.41 0.50 -14.82
N GLY A 88 -13.56 0.28 -13.82
CA GLY A 88 -13.25 -1.07 -13.33
C GLY A 88 -11.93 -1.69 -13.80
N GLN A 89 -11.00 -0.91 -14.36
CA GLN A 89 -9.68 -1.40 -14.77
C GLN A 89 -8.53 -0.71 -14.02
N ARG A 90 -8.76 -0.30 -12.78
CA ARG A 90 -7.71 0.24 -11.93
C ARG A 90 -6.90 -0.87 -11.23
N PRO A 91 -5.60 -0.66 -11.01
CA PRO A 91 -4.83 -1.48 -10.08
C PRO A 91 -5.44 -1.50 -8.69
N ALA A 92 -5.33 -2.63 -7.99
CA ALA A 92 -5.75 -2.73 -6.60
C ALA A 92 -4.93 -1.75 -5.74
N SER A 93 -5.60 -1.03 -4.85
CA SER A 93 -4.99 -0.03 -3.99
C SER A 93 -4.93 -0.51 -2.55
N LEU A 94 -3.75 -0.42 -1.95
CA LEU A 94 -3.51 -0.78 -0.55
C LEU A 94 -3.09 0.45 0.24
N ALA A 95 -3.77 0.67 1.36
CA ALA A 95 -3.40 1.65 2.37
C ALA A 95 -2.70 0.99 3.56
N VAL A 96 -1.94 1.77 4.34
CA VAL A 96 -1.38 1.34 5.63
C VAL A 96 -1.48 2.48 6.64
N GLY A 97 -1.25 2.15 7.92
CA GLY A 97 -0.86 3.16 8.90
C GLY A 97 -1.77 3.22 10.12
N GLY A 98 -1.38 2.55 11.21
CA GLY A 98 -2.01 2.74 12.52
C GLY A 98 -3.33 2.00 12.74
N VAL A 99 -3.65 0.98 11.94
CA VAL A 99 -4.83 0.14 12.20
C VAL A 99 -4.65 -0.59 13.52
N GLY A 100 -5.60 -0.40 14.44
CA GLY A 100 -5.53 -0.96 15.80
C GLY A 100 -4.55 -0.25 16.75
N LEU A 101 -3.85 0.82 16.33
CA LEU A 101 -2.83 1.50 17.16
C LEU A 101 -3.01 3.03 17.18
N GLY A 102 -2.93 3.63 18.37
CA GLY A 102 -3.10 5.07 18.56
C GLY A 102 -1.92 5.94 18.10
N ARG A 103 -0.73 5.36 17.90
CA ARG A 103 0.47 6.08 17.44
C ARG A 103 1.05 5.44 16.18
N ASP A 104 1.57 6.30 15.31
CA ASP A 104 2.46 5.88 14.22
C ASP A 104 3.78 5.30 14.75
N LEU A 105 4.64 4.85 13.83
CA LEU A 105 5.90 4.18 14.13
C LEU A 105 6.79 5.01 15.05
N TYR A 106 7.13 6.23 14.63
CA TYR A 106 8.02 7.12 15.37
C TYR A 106 7.45 7.51 16.73
N GLY A 107 6.17 7.87 16.78
CA GLY A 107 5.49 8.20 18.02
C GLY A 107 5.44 7.04 18.99
N SER A 108 5.38 5.80 18.49
CA SER A 108 5.42 4.60 19.34
C SER A 108 6.80 4.36 19.94
N TYR A 109 7.87 4.53 19.17
CA TYR A 109 9.23 4.35 19.69
C TYR A 109 9.60 5.47 20.67
N ALA A 110 9.28 6.72 20.36
CA ALA A 110 9.55 7.86 21.23
C ALA A 110 8.78 7.77 22.57
N ALA A 111 7.55 7.27 22.56
CA ALA A 111 6.72 7.14 23.75
C ALA A 111 6.87 5.79 24.48
N GLY A 112 7.76 4.90 24.03
CA GLY A 112 7.91 3.55 24.60
C GLY A 112 6.74 2.59 24.33
N GLY A 113 5.82 2.94 23.44
CA GLY A 113 4.70 2.10 23.04
C GLY A 113 3.54 2.85 22.37
N SER A 114 2.53 2.09 21.99
CA SER A 114 1.25 2.61 21.51
C SER A 114 0.10 1.83 22.11
N ASN A 115 -0.93 2.52 22.60
CA ASN A 115 -2.16 1.89 23.02
C ASN A 115 -2.90 1.30 21.81
N GLY A 116 -3.66 0.22 22.07
CA GLY A 116 -4.62 -0.30 21.11
C GLY A 116 -5.81 0.66 20.99
N VAL A 117 -6.27 0.92 19.77
CA VAL A 117 -7.43 1.77 19.49
C VAL A 117 -8.38 1.05 18.55
N ASP A 118 -9.68 1.20 18.75
CA ASP A 118 -10.67 0.68 17.81
C ASP A 118 -10.93 1.71 16.71
N ASN A 119 -10.31 1.48 15.55
CA ASN A 119 -10.52 2.27 14.35
C ASN A 119 -10.95 1.40 13.16
N LEU A 120 -11.41 0.17 13.41
CA LEU A 120 -11.76 -0.77 12.35
C LEU A 120 -13.03 -0.33 11.60
N ASN A 121 -13.97 0.31 12.28
CA ASN A 121 -15.15 0.89 11.64
C ASN A 121 -14.79 2.00 10.64
N GLU A 122 -13.78 2.82 10.93
CA GLU A 122 -13.32 3.86 10.00
C GLU A 122 -12.61 3.24 8.78
N VAL A 123 -11.84 2.16 8.98
CA VAL A 123 -11.26 1.38 7.88
C VAL A 123 -12.37 0.82 6.97
N ARG A 124 -13.39 0.17 7.56
CA ARG A 124 -14.54 -0.36 6.82
C ARG A 124 -15.25 0.73 6.03
N ARG A 125 -15.53 1.88 6.66
CA ARG A 125 -16.18 3.02 6.00
C ARG A 125 -15.41 3.47 4.75
N ARG A 126 -14.08 3.54 4.82
CA ARG A 126 -13.22 4.00 3.73
C ARG A 126 -13.10 2.98 2.60
N ILE A 127 -13.00 1.69 2.92
CA ILE A 127 -13.07 0.62 1.90
C ILE A 127 -14.41 0.67 1.17
N THR A 128 -15.52 0.79 1.90
CA THR A 128 -16.86 0.93 1.29
C THR A 128 -17.00 2.20 0.45
N ALA A 129 -16.30 3.27 0.80
CA ALA A 129 -16.25 4.50 0.02
C ALA A 129 -15.32 4.43 -1.21
N GLY A 130 -14.66 3.28 -1.45
CA GLY A 130 -13.73 3.10 -2.56
C GLY A 130 -12.41 3.86 -2.40
N GLU A 131 -12.08 4.33 -1.19
CA GLU A 131 -10.83 5.04 -0.97
C GLU A 131 -9.62 4.11 -1.15
N PHE A 132 -9.73 2.84 -0.76
CA PHE A 132 -8.74 1.79 -1.02
C PHE A 132 -9.39 0.40 -0.97
N ASP A 133 -8.77 -0.58 -1.63
CA ASP A 133 -9.28 -1.95 -1.73
C ASP A 133 -8.77 -2.84 -0.58
N LEU A 134 -7.54 -2.58 -0.11
CA LEU A 134 -6.86 -3.35 0.93
C LEU A 134 -6.26 -2.45 2.01
N ILE A 135 -6.12 -3.00 3.21
CA ILE A 135 -5.46 -2.33 4.34
C ILE A 135 -4.37 -3.23 4.92
N GLY A 136 -3.13 -2.74 4.91
CA GLY A 136 -1.99 -3.43 5.52
C GLY A 136 -1.87 -3.12 7.00
N VAL A 137 -1.59 -4.16 7.79
CA VAL A 137 -1.41 -4.07 9.24
C VAL A 137 0.02 -4.49 9.58
N GLY A 138 0.77 -3.62 10.27
CA GLY A 138 2.23 -3.77 10.43
C GLY A 138 2.72 -4.21 11.81
N ARG A 139 2.58 -3.36 12.83
CA ARG A 139 3.10 -3.59 14.20
C ARG A 139 2.17 -4.37 15.16
N PRO A 140 1.07 -5.04 14.76
CA PRO A 140 0.11 -5.48 15.73
C PRO A 140 0.60 -6.73 16.46
N SER A 141 -0.13 -7.15 17.49
CA SER A 141 0.10 -8.43 18.14
C SER A 141 -0.23 -9.60 17.20
N SER A 142 0.33 -10.79 17.46
CA SER A 142 -0.01 -12.03 16.77
C SER A 142 -1.51 -12.39 16.80
N GLN A 143 -2.27 -11.78 17.72
CA GLN A 143 -3.71 -11.97 17.87
C GLN A 143 -4.56 -10.94 17.10
N TRP A 144 -3.95 -10.07 16.30
CA TRP A 144 -4.68 -8.96 15.65
C TRP A 144 -5.87 -9.43 14.83
N THR A 145 -5.68 -10.42 13.96
CA THR A 145 -6.73 -10.94 13.08
C THR A 145 -7.88 -11.53 13.89
N LYS A 146 -7.56 -12.31 14.94
CA LYS A 146 -8.58 -12.84 15.86
C LYS A 146 -9.39 -11.71 16.49
N LYS A 147 -8.71 -10.70 17.03
CA LYS A 147 -9.35 -9.57 17.72
C LYS A 147 -10.21 -8.72 16.79
N ALA A 148 -9.74 -8.49 15.56
CA ALA A 148 -10.52 -7.84 14.52
C ALA A 148 -11.78 -8.63 14.17
N ALA A 149 -11.67 -9.96 14.08
CA ALA A 149 -12.81 -10.83 13.76
C ALA A 149 -13.83 -10.96 14.90
N THR A 150 -13.38 -10.97 16.16
CA THR A 150 -14.24 -11.14 17.35
C THR A 150 -14.72 -9.83 17.96
N GLY A 151 -14.25 -8.68 17.46
CA GLY A 151 -14.55 -7.37 18.06
C GLY A 151 -13.87 -7.14 19.41
N GLU A 152 -12.87 -7.95 19.75
CA GLU A 152 -12.10 -7.76 20.97
C GLU A 152 -11.16 -6.54 20.86
N ARG A 153 -10.86 -5.93 22.02
CA ARG A 153 -9.93 -4.81 22.10
C ARG A 153 -8.53 -5.20 21.60
N PHE A 154 -7.98 -4.39 20.70
CA PHE A 154 -6.59 -4.50 20.23
C PHE A 154 -5.58 -4.32 21.36
N LEU A 155 -4.50 -5.09 21.32
CA LEU A 155 -3.43 -5.02 22.31
C LEU A 155 -2.51 -3.83 22.06
N PRO A 156 -1.89 -3.26 23.11
CA PRO A 156 -0.86 -2.25 22.93
C PRO A 156 0.37 -2.82 22.23
N PHE A 157 1.05 -1.97 21.47
CA PHE A 157 2.39 -2.24 20.95
C PHE A 157 3.44 -1.77 21.95
N LYS A 158 4.46 -2.61 22.18
CA LYS A 158 5.66 -2.27 22.95
C LYS A 158 6.89 -2.49 22.08
N PRO A 159 7.83 -1.53 21.97
CA PRO A 159 9.05 -1.70 21.18
C PRO A 159 9.85 -2.95 21.54
N ALA A 160 9.90 -3.32 22.81
CA ALA A 160 10.59 -4.53 23.26
C ALA A 160 10.06 -5.83 22.61
N ALA A 161 8.79 -5.84 22.15
CA ALA A 161 8.20 -7.01 21.50
C ALA A 161 8.92 -7.40 20.19
N VAL A 162 9.58 -6.46 19.51
CA VAL A 162 10.30 -6.76 18.26
C VAL A 162 11.58 -7.57 18.47
N ARG A 163 12.04 -7.70 19.72
CA ARG A 163 13.24 -8.50 20.06
C ARG A 163 12.92 -10.00 20.22
N ASN A 164 11.64 -10.33 20.36
CA ASN A 164 11.18 -11.71 20.54
C ASN A 164 10.35 -12.08 19.30
N LEU A 165 10.96 -12.84 18.39
CA LEU A 165 10.22 -13.50 17.31
C LEU A 165 9.48 -14.68 17.95
N ILE A 166 8.15 -14.58 18.00
CA ILE A 166 7.25 -15.60 18.55
C ILE A 166 6.72 -16.46 17.40
#